data_AF-A0A2V6N0D9-F1
#
_entry.id   AF-A0A2V6N0D9-F1
#
_cell.length_a   1.000
_cell.length_b   1.000
_cell.length_c   1.000
_cell.angle_alpha   90.00
_cell.angle_beta   90.00
_cell.angle_gamma   90.00
#
_symmetry.space_group_name_H-M   'P 1'
#
loop_
_entity.id
_entity.type
_entity.pdbx_description
1 polymer ?
#
loop_
_entity_poly.entity_id
_entity_poly.type
_entity_poly.pdbx_seq_one_letter_code
_entity_poly.pdbx_strand_id
1 'polypeptide(L)'
;MGALRLFAPYLKEHSCAGLSYTAYGLIMQELERADSGLRSEASVQGALAIYAIHSFGTPEQHARWVPGLVSGERVGCFALTEHGHGSDPGGMETRATRHGEPGE
;
A
#
# COMPACT_ATOMS: atom_id res chain seq x y z
N MET A 1 5.88 12.99 0.49
CA MET A 1 5.84 11.97 1.57
C MET A 1 7.09 11.11 1.72
N GLY A 2 7.62 10.50 0.64
CA GLY A 2 8.67 9.47 0.74
C GLY A 2 9.99 9.96 1.38
N ALA A 3 10.47 11.15 1.01
CA ALA A 3 11.65 11.77 1.64
C ALA A 3 11.46 12.04 3.15
N LEU A 4 10.21 12.24 3.60
CA LEU A 4 9.86 12.42 5.01
C LEU A 4 9.62 11.08 5.73
N ARG A 5 9.78 9.95 5.03
CA ARG A 5 9.59 8.58 5.55
C ARG A 5 8.20 8.34 6.14
N LEU A 6 7.18 8.98 5.55
CA LEU A 6 5.78 8.88 6.00
C LEU A 6 4.99 7.77 5.28
N PHE A 7 5.59 7.09 4.30
CA PHE A 7 5.01 5.90 3.67
C PHE A 7 5.43 4.65 4.44
N ALA A 8 4.44 3.84 4.85
CA ALA A 8 4.62 2.64 5.67
C ALA A 8 5.60 2.84 6.86
N PRO A 9 5.46 3.91 7.67
CA PRO A 9 6.48 4.30 8.65
C PRO A 9 6.67 3.27 9.77
N TYR A 10 5.73 2.33 9.93
CA TYR A 10 5.75 1.25 10.91
C TYR A 10 6.63 0.06 10.50
N LEU A 11 7.03 -0.05 9.23
CA LEU A 11 7.95 -1.09 8.79
C LEU A 11 9.37 -0.80 9.30
N LYS A 12 10.08 -1.84 9.72
CA LYS A 12 11.49 -1.75 10.17
C LYS A 12 12.49 -1.95 9.03
N GLU A 13 12.00 -2.39 7.89
CA GLU A 13 12.79 -2.75 6.71
C GLU A 13 12.74 -1.64 5.65
N HIS A 14 13.45 -1.81 4.55
CA HIS A 14 13.37 -0.93 3.37
C HIS A 14 13.58 0.57 3.67
N SER A 15 14.41 0.90 4.66
CA SER A 15 14.65 2.28 5.11
C SER A 15 13.38 3.02 5.57
N CYS A 16 12.33 2.29 5.95
CA CYS A 16 11.15 2.85 6.62
C CYS A 16 11.50 3.31 8.05
N ALA A 17 10.68 4.17 8.65
CA ALA A 17 11.02 4.83 9.91
C ALA A 17 11.02 3.91 11.14
N GLY A 18 10.47 2.68 11.06
CA GLY A 18 10.45 1.72 12.16
C GLY A 18 9.61 2.17 13.37
N LEU A 19 8.59 3.00 13.16
CA LEU A 19 7.78 3.61 14.20
C LEU A 19 6.69 2.68 14.75
N SER A 20 6.14 3.01 15.90
CA SER A 20 4.96 2.31 16.43
C SER A 20 3.70 2.64 15.63
N TYR A 21 2.70 1.75 15.67
CA TYR A 21 1.38 2.04 15.08
C TYR A 21 0.70 3.25 15.72
N THR A 22 0.96 3.53 17.00
CA THR A 22 0.50 4.77 17.65
C THR A 22 1.10 6.01 17.01
N ALA A 23 2.42 6.01 16.75
CA ALA A 23 3.07 7.12 16.06
C ALA A 23 2.56 7.26 14.62
N TYR A 24 2.34 6.15 13.90
CA TYR A 24 1.67 6.18 12.60
C TYR A 24 0.28 6.84 12.66
N GLY A 25 -0.54 6.50 13.66
CA GLY A 25 -1.84 7.11 13.87
C GLY A 25 -1.76 8.63 14.08
N LEU A 26 -0.81 9.10 14.89
CA LEU A 26 -0.57 10.53 15.12
C LEU A 26 -0.12 11.24 13.83
N ILE A 27 0.76 10.63 13.02
CA ILE A 27 1.14 11.17 11.71
C ILE A 27 -0.10 11.33 10.82
N MET A 28 -0.99 10.33 10.78
CA MET A 28 -2.22 10.41 9.98
C MET A 28 -3.14 11.52 10.48
N GLN A 29 -3.25 11.74 11.80
CA GLN A 29 -4.03 12.85 12.36
C GLN A 29 -3.49 14.22 11.95
N GLU A 30 -2.17 14.42 11.98
CA GLU A 30 -1.57 15.71 11.58
C GLU A 30 -1.66 15.96 10.07
N LEU A 31 -1.55 14.91 9.25
CA LEU A 31 -1.80 15.03 7.81
C LEU A 31 -3.27 15.38 7.54
N GLU A 32 -4.21 14.70 8.21
CA GLU A 32 -5.66 14.96 8.06
C GLU A 32 -6.03 16.38 8.47
N ARG A 33 -5.39 16.88 9.54
CA ARG A 33 -5.59 18.25 10.03
C ARG A 33 -5.23 19.30 8.97
N ALA A 34 -4.26 19.00 8.11
CA ALA A 34 -3.88 19.86 7.00
C ALA A 34 -4.79 19.66 5.78
N ASP A 35 -4.90 18.42 5.30
CA ASP A 35 -5.71 18.04 4.14
C ASP A 35 -5.96 16.52 4.07
N SER A 36 -7.22 16.15 3.81
CA SER A 36 -7.62 14.75 3.68
C SER A 36 -7.03 14.06 2.44
N GLY A 37 -6.66 14.80 1.39
CA GLY A 37 -5.96 14.27 0.22
C GLY A 37 -4.57 13.77 0.58
N LEU A 38 -3.81 14.55 1.35
CA LEU A 38 -2.48 14.15 1.84
C LEU A 38 -2.55 12.87 2.68
N ARG A 39 -3.46 12.83 3.67
CA ARG A 39 -3.64 11.61 4.48
C ARG A 39 -4.10 10.43 3.63
N SER A 40 -4.92 10.65 2.59
CA SER A 40 -5.34 9.60 1.64
C SER A 40 -4.16 9.04 0.87
N GLU A 41 -3.29 9.89 0.33
CA GLU A 41 -2.07 9.47 -0.34
C GLU A 41 -1.20 8.61 0.58
N ALA A 42 -0.95 9.08 1.81
CA ALA A 42 -0.14 8.35 2.80
C ALA A 42 -0.71 6.97 3.12
N SER A 43 -2.03 6.92 3.32
CA SER A 43 -2.76 5.71 3.67
C SER A 43 -2.77 4.70 2.53
N VAL A 44 -3.10 5.14 1.31
CA VAL A 44 -3.13 4.26 0.13
C VAL A 44 -1.74 3.74 -0.19
N GLN A 45 -0.73 4.61 -0.22
CA GLN A 45 0.64 4.20 -0.52
C GLN A 45 1.18 3.22 0.53
N GLY A 46 1.05 3.56 1.82
CA GLY A 46 1.63 2.79 2.91
C GLY A 46 0.81 1.57 3.33
N ALA A 47 -0.41 1.82 3.79
CA ALA A 47 -1.26 0.81 4.44
C ALA A 47 -1.99 -0.09 3.45
N LEU A 48 -2.05 0.26 2.17
CA LEU A 48 -2.65 -0.59 1.13
C LEU A 48 -1.61 -1.12 0.15
N ALA A 49 -0.98 -0.26 -0.65
CA ALA A 49 -0.09 -0.70 -1.74
C ALA A 49 1.19 -1.37 -1.22
N ILE A 50 1.97 -0.69 -0.37
CA ILE A 50 3.19 -1.26 0.21
C ILE A 50 2.85 -2.46 1.10
N TYR A 51 1.83 -2.34 1.96
CA TYR A 51 1.45 -3.42 2.87
C TYR A 51 1.02 -4.70 2.15
N ALA A 52 0.25 -4.60 1.06
CA ALA A 52 -0.18 -5.77 0.28
C ALA A 52 1.02 -6.52 -0.31
N ILE A 53 1.97 -5.80 -0.91
CA ILE A 53 3.20 -6.41 -1.44
C ILE A 53 4.02 -6.98 -0.29
N HIS A 54 4.28 -6.19 0.76
CA HIS A 54 5.07 -6.63 1.92
C HIS A 54 4.52 -7.88 2.61
N SER A 55 3.20 -8.05 2.66
CA SER A 55 2.58 -9.15 3.42
C SER A 55 2.34 -10.40 2.58
N PHE A 56 2.13 -10.24 1.27
CA PHE A 56 1.67 -11.34 0.40
C PHE A 56 2.53 -11.53 -0.85
N GLY A 57 3.51 -10.65 -1.09
CA GLY A 57 4.38 -10.71 -2.25
C GLY A 57 5.51 -11.73 -2.10
N THR A 58 6.08 -12.14 -3.24
CA THR A 58 7.31 -12.94 -3.25
C THR A 58 8.53 -12.06 -2.98
N PRO A 59 9.69 -12.63 -2.58
CA PRO A 59 10.93 -11.87 -2.42
C PRO A 59 11.30 -11.03 -3.65
N GLU A 60 11.05 -11.56 -4.86
CA GLU A 60 11.30 -10.86 -6.12
C GLU A 60 10.37 -9.67 -6.30
N GLN A 61 9.10 -9.80 -5.91
CA GLN A 61 8.14 -8.69 -5.93
C GLN A 61 8.50 -7.61 -4.90
N HIS A 62 8.95 -8.01 -3.70
CA HIS A 62 9.43 -7.08 -2.69
C HIS A 62 10.61 -6.26 -3.22
N ALA A 63 11.66 -6.94 -3.70
CA ALA A 63 12.86 -6.30 -4.22
C ALA A 63 12.56 -5.37 -5.41
N ARG A 64 11.62 -5.75 -6.28
CA ARG A 64 11.26 -4.97 -7.46
C ARG A 64 10.44 -3.72 -7.16
N TRP A 65 9.53 -3.76 -6.18
CA TRP A 65 8.50 -2.73 -6.02
C TRP A 65 8.65 -1.89 -4.76
N VAL A 66 8.93 -2.52 -3.61
CA VAL A 66 8.87 -1.84 -2.30
C VAL A 66 9.83 -0.66 -2.19
N PRO A 67 11.12 -0.74 -2.64
CA PRO A 67 12.05 0.39 -2.52
C PRO A 67 11.53 1.67 -3.21
N GLY A 68 11.02 1.56 -4.43
CA GLY A 68 10.49 2.71 -5.19
C GLY A 68 9.18 3.26 -4.63
N LEU A 69 8.34 2.41 -4.04
CA LEU A 69 7.10 2.85 -3.38
C LEU A 69 7.39 3.57 -2.06
N VAL A 70 8.35 3.08 -1.26
CA VAL A 70 8.77 3.70 0.01
C VAL A 70 9.45 5.04 -0.23
N SER A 71 10.35 5.14 -1.23
CA SER A 71 11.03 6.39 -1.57
C SER A 71 10.09 7.44 -2.17
N GLY A 72 8.96 7.02 -2.73
CA GLY A 72 8.01 7.87 -3.45
C GLY A 72 8.38 8.10 -4.92
N GLU A 73 9.40 7.40 -5.45
CA GLU A 73 9.71 7.39 -6.89
C GLU A 73 8.63 6.68 -7.71
N ARG A 74 7.83 5.81 -7.07
CA ARG A 74 6.66 5.15 -7.65
C ARG A 74 5.43 5.44 -6.80
N VAL A 75 4.28 5.55 -7.46
CA VAL A 75 2.98 5.68 -6.81
C VAL A 75 2.23 4.37 -6.96
N GLY A 76 1.69 3.88 -5.85
CA GLY A 76 0.87 2.68 -5.76
C GLY A 76 -0.60 3.02 -5.58
N CYS A 77 -1.46 2.07 -5.91
CA CYS A 77 -2.89 2.13 -5.63
C CYS A 77 -3.39 0.75 -5.18
N PHE A 78 -4.61 0.69 -4.68
CA PHE A 78 -5.25 -0.55 -4.27
C PHE A 78 -6.66 -0.62 -4.84
N ALA A 79 -6.82 -1.44 -5.89
CA ALA A 79 -8.08 -1.59 -6.61
C ALA A 79 -8.86 -2.78 -6.04
N LEU A 80 -9.83 -2.50 -5.18
CA LEU A 80 -10.75 -3.48 -4.61
C LEU A 80 -12.20 -3.16 -4.96
N THR A 81 -12.61 -1.90 -4.79
CA THR A 81 -13.97 -1.45 -5.04
C THR A 81 -14.30 -1.46 -6.53
N GLU A 82 -15.50 -1.94 -6.86
CA GLU A 82 -16.04 -1.94 -8.22
C GLU A 82 -17.38 -1.19 -8.28
N HIS A 83 -17.87 -0.93 -9.51
CA HIS A 83 -19.24 -0.46 -9.70
C HIS A 83 -20.22 -1.52 -9.16
N GLY A 84 -20.99 -1.17 -8.13
CA GLY A 84 -21.92 -2.09 -7.46
C GLY A 84 -21.33 -2.84 -6.26
N HIS A 85 -20.00 -2.90 -6.10
CA HIS A 85 -19.33 -3.66 -5.02
C HIS A 85 -18.40 -2.77 -4.19
N GLY A 86 -18.99 -2.05 -3.22
CA GLY A 86 -18.28 -1.21 -2.25
C GLY A 86 -18.20 -1.86 -0.86
N SER A 87 -19.31 -1.83 -0.12
CA SER A 87 -19.41 -2.44 1.21
C SER A 87 -19.40 -3.97 1.19
N ASP A 88 -19.77 -4.59 0.05
CA ASP A 88 -19.65 -6.02 -0.21
C ASP A 88 -18.61 -6.28 -1.31
N PRO A 89 -17.30 -6.31 -0.97
CA PRO A 89 -16.26 -6.69 -1.92
C PRO A 89 -16.25 -8.19 -2.23
N GLY A 90 -16.97 -9.02 -1.47
CA GLY A 90 -17.06 -10.47 -1.71
C GLY A 90 -17.80 -10.80 -3.00
N GLY A 91 -18.69 -9.91 -3.43
CA GLY A 91 -19.42 -9.99 -4.69
C GLY A 91 -18.66 -9.54 -5.96
N MET A 92 -17.35 -9.24 -5.87
CA MET A 92 -16.60 -8.67 -7.00
C MET A 92 -16.71 -9.49 -8.31
N GLU A 93 -16.79 -8.78 -9.42
CA GLU A 93 -16.92 -9.32 -10.77
C GLU A 93 -15.57 -9.50 -11.46
N THR A 94 -14.55 -8.71 -11.10
CA THR A 94 -13.20 -8.83 -11.67
C THR A 94 -12.68 -10.24 -11.49
N ARG A 95 -12.41 -10.92 -12.61
CA ARG A 95 -11.98 -12.32 -12.64
C ARG A 95 -10.66 -12.48 -13.36
N ALA A 96 -9.70 -13.10 -12.69
CA ALA A 96 -8.48 -13.58 -13.31
C ALA A 96 -8.67 -15.04 -13.75
N THR A 97 -8.56 -15.30 -15.05
CA THR A 97 -8.54 -16.66 -15.62
C THR A 97 -7.13 -16.97 -16.08
N ARG A 98 -6.57 -18.10 -15.64
CA ARG A 98 -5.27 -18.57 -16.13
C ARG A 98 -5.41 -18.97 -17.60
N HIS A 99 -4.64 -18.34 -18.47
CA HIS A 99 -4.50 -18.73 -19.87
C HIS A 99 -3.07 -19.26 -20.10
N GLY A 100 -2.95 -20.56 -20.39
CA GLY A 100 -1.68 -21.28 -20.57
C GLY A 100 -1.77 -22.74 -20.11
N GLU A 101 -0.91 -23.62 -20.61
CA GLU A 101 -0.92 -25.05 -20.25
C GLU A 101 -0.44 -25.29 -18.80
N PRO A 102 -0.99 -26.30 -18.09
CA PRO A 102 -0.52 -26.65 -16.76
C PRO A 102 0.80 -27.43 -16.82
N GLY A 103 1.87 -26.89 -16.22
CA GLY A 103 3.07 -27.63 -15.84
C GLY A 103 4.37 -27.16 -16.49
N GLU A 104 5.13 -26.35 -15.73
CA GLU A 104 6.55 -26.59 -15.46
C GLU A 104 6.74 -26.53 -13.94
#